data_AF-A0A5R9NYP2-F1
#
_entry.id   AF-A0A5R9NYP2-F1
#
_cell.length_a   1.000
_cell.length_b   1.000
_cell.length_c   1.000
_cell.angle_alpha   90.00
_cell.angle_beta   90.00
_cell.angle_gamma   90.00
#
_symmetry.space_group_name_H-M   'P 1'
#
loop_
_entity.id
_entity.type
_entity.pdbx_description
1 polymer ?
#
loop_
_entity_poly.entity_id
_entity_poly.type
_entity_poly.pdbx_seq_one_letter_code
_entity_poly.pdbx_strand_id
1 'polypeptide(L)'
;MNRIEQYFKDNSLSPLPDDELLSLFSGVAEFMTPDHIIAYVERAKRFDTQPVHVSDENFIHSVVYWYCLRADLRTMPAFFQAGQKLGLTNDDCNTLLVNLADACKYDFRHGEEFISLATAIFSGLIERDQRLDVTAFQAFLLIAKEDGEITRALRVVKLCMNTGLSIEQSADIVKRLYEAPGIVGYTLMHFYDEIDALRANAVEPALLYDALKAMIDLDISPKRFTQFLQIAAAKSPLPQAGILGRFLQIAKDFKPEEKGEAILLATLESITPQGVDSPKPVTDYFPEIPGNKLILGCLPYRLSKSLEEGLTDLKQLMEEEYTQGVWVFDQQSETWYSMGGRTQNSMNRVRHEFYPYDISSLSSTPIIVKTNPEQSEILIAPDRRNLEFPKLEKRLTGFLTAMPSGADLGMIAELQKASTRKVPITGLIVSSQGVTEFSVPDDASVIAEIAPNLRGIKGQVISELDQANAVREFGTNGNSPEFVRFMKDKLISLLPPGFVIAFHTFKGYGNYLQRQSEPGFTA
;
A
#
# COMPACT_ATOMS: atom_id res chain seq x y z
N MET A 1 22.05 -38.24 1.94
CA MET A 1 22.86 -37.35 1.08
C MET A 1 23.29 -38.04 -0.21
N ASN A 2 23.98 -39.19 -0.18
CA ASN A 2 24.48 -39.90 -1.37
C ASN A 2 23.46 -40.06 -2.52
N ARG A 3 22.17 -40.23 -2.22
CA ARG A 3 21.11 -40.39 -3.24
C ARG A 3 20.74 -39.09 -3.97
N ILE A 4 20.81 -37.94 -3.31
CA ILE A 4 20.52 -36.62 -3.90
C ILE A 4 21.66 -36.24 -4.84
N GLU A 5 22.91 -36.37 -4.39
CA GLU A 5 24.09 -36.17 -5.24
C GLU A 5 24.09 -37.11 -6.44
N GLN A 6 23.72 -38.37 -6.25
CA GLN A 6 23.59 -39.33 -7.35
C GLN A 6 22.51 -38.89 -8.34
N TYR A 7 21.36 -38.40 -7.88
CA TYR A 7 20.32 -37.86 -8.76
C TYR A 7 20.81 -36.66 -9.59
N PHE A 8 21.58 -35.73 -9.01
CA PHE A 8 22.18 -34.61 -9.76
C PHE A 8 23.13 -35.10 -10.86
N LYS A 9 23.95 -36.12 -10.55
CA LYS A 9 24.86 -36.75 -11.53
C LYS A 9 24.09 -37.47 -12.64
N ASP A 10 23.12 -38.29 -12.26
CA ASP A 10 22.33 -39.12 -13.19
C ASP A 10 21.49 -38.27 -14.16
N ASN A 11 21.04 -37.09 -13.71
CA ASN A 11 20.20 -36.18 -14.50
C ASN A 11 20.98 -35.02 -15.15
N SER A 12 22.32 -35.07 -15.11
CA SER A 12 23.19 -34.02 -15.67
C SER A 12 22.83 -32.61 -15.19
N LEU A 13 22.41 -32.49 -13.91
CA LEU A 13 22.12 -31.20 -13.29
C LEU A 13 23.44 -30.55 -12.89
N SER A 14 23.77 -29.47 -13.60
CA SER A 14 24.99 -28.68 -13.38
C SER A 14 24.62 -27.30 -12.86
N PRO A 15 25.33 -26.75 -11.85
CA PRO A 15 26.46 -27.33 -11.14
C PRO A 15 26.01 -28.44 -10.18
N LEU A 16 26.94 -29.32 -9.80
CA LEU A 16 26.69 -30.25 -8.69
C LEU A 16 26.46 -29.46 -7.39
N PRO A 17 25.76 -30.04 -6.40
CA PRO A 17 25.58 -29.41 -5.10
C PRO A 17 26.93 -29.04 -4.46
N ASP A 18 27.10 -27.78 -4.10
CA ASP A 18 28.22 -27.30 -3.30
C ASP A 18 27.94 -27.49 -1.79
N ASP A 19 28.92 -27.17 -0.94
CA ASP A 19 28.81 -27.34 0.51
C ASP A 19 27.60 -26.60 1.10
N GLU A 20 27.26 -25.44 0.54
CA GLU A 20 26.07 -24.70 0.94
C GLU A 20 24.79 -25.45 0.58
N LEU A 21 24.64 -25.89 -0.66
CA LEU A 21 23.45 -26.61 -1.10
C LEU A 21 23.31 -27.96 -0.37
N LEU A 22 24.42 -28.65 -0.08
CA LEU A 22 24.44 -29.86 0.75
C LEU A 22 24.06 -29.59 2.20
N SER A 23 24.50 -28.46 2.76
CA SER A 23 24.09 -28.01 4.09
C SER A 23 22.58 -27.75 4.13
N LEU A 24 22.03 -27.10 3.11
CA LEU A 24 20.60 -26.85 2.98
C LEU A 24 19.78 -28.14 2.80
N PHE A 25 20.25 -29.08 1.98
CA PHE A 25 19.65 -30.42 1.90
C PHE A 25 19.67 -31.14 3.25
N SER A 26 20.72 -30.97 4.04
CA SER A 26 20.80 -31.53 5.39
C SER A 26 19.78 -30.86 6.33
N GLY A 27 19.59 -29.55 6.20
CA GLY A 27 18.62 -28.79 6.99
C GLY A 27 17.17 -29.20 6.74
N VAL A 28 16.83 -29.65 5.53
CA VAL A 28 15.48 -30.16 5.22
C VAL A 28 15.33 -31.68 5.44
N ALA A 29 16.43 -32.41 5.67
CA ALA A 29 16.41 -33.86 5.84
C ALA A 29 15.70 -34.33 7.13
N GLU A 30 15.48 -33.43 8.09
CA GLU A 30 14.61 -33.67 9.25
C GLU A 30 13.15 -33.87 8.84
N PHE A 31 12.74 -33.26 7.72
CA PHE A 31 11.35 -33.23 7.27
C PHE A 31 11.09 -34.04 6.00
N MET A 32 12.11 -34.22 5.17
CA MET A 32 12.00 -34.79 3.83
C MET A 32 12.85 -36.05 3.68
N THR A 33 12.26 -37.11 3.12
CA THR A 33 13.05 -38.24 2.64
C THR A 33 13.86 -37.82 1.41
N PRO A 34 14.93 -38.55 1.05
CA PRO A 34 15.63 -38.30 -0.20
C PRO A 34 14.72 -38.33 -1.44
N ASP A 35 13.68 -39.17 -1.43
CA ASP A 35 12.69 -39.24 -2.52
C ASP A 35 11.84 -37.97 -2.61
N HIS A 36 11.44 -37.38 -1.47
CA HIS A 36 10.71 -36.12 -1.45
C HIS A 36 11.58 -34.95 -1.95
N ILE A 37 12.87 -34.92 -1.56
CA ILE A 37 13.80 -33.89 -2.02
C ILE A 37 13.98 -34.00 -3.55
N ILE A 38 14.17 -35.22 -4.05
CA ILE A 38 14.29 -35.46 -5.50
C ILE A 38 13.02 -35.02 -6.23
N ALA A 39 11.84 -35.39 -5.73
CA ALA A 39 10.56 -34.99 -6.32
C ALA A 39 10.43 -33.46 -6.39
N TYR A 40 10.82 -32.74 -5.33
CA TYR A 40 10.83 -31.28 -5.34
C TYR A 40 11.83 -30.71 -6.36
N VAL A 41 13.07 -31.18 -6.34
CA VAL A 41 14.14 -30.73 -7.27
C VAL A 41 13.74 -30.94 -8.73
N GLU A 42 13.07 -32.05 -9.06
CA GLU A 42 12.54 -32.30 -10.40
C GLU A 42 11.61 -31.18 -10.90
N ARG A 43 10.84 -30.55 -10.01
CA ARG A 43 9.92 -29.47 -10.34
C ARG A 43 10.62 -28.11 -10.32
N ALA A 44 11.43 -27.87 -9.28
CA ALA A 44 12.06 -26.59 -9.02
C ALA A 44 13.21 -26.28 -9.98
N LYS A 45 13.89 -27.29 -10.54
CA LYS A 45 15.05 -27.10 -11.43
C LYS A 45 14.80 -26.16 -12.61
N ARG A 46 13.54 -26.00 -13.04
CA ARG A 46 13.18 -25.10 -14.15
C ARG A 46 13.40 -23.62 -13.82
N PHE A 47 13.30 -23.24 -12.54
CA PHE A 47 13.47 -21.87 -12.08
C PHE A 47 14.94 -21.43 -12.09
N ASP A 48 15.87 -22.39 -11.93
CA ASP A 48 17.31 -22.17 -11.87
C ASP A 48 17.99 -22.24 -13.26
N THR A 49 17.25 -22.35 -14.36
CA THR A 49 17.84 -22.61 -15.69
C THR A 49 18.60 -21.44 -16.32
N GLN A 50 18.58 -20.25 -15.70
CA GLN A 50 19.32 -19.09 -16.21
C GLN A 50 20.79 -19.15 -15.78
N PRO A 51 21.75 -19.20 -16.72
CA PRO A 51 23.16 -19.15 -16.37
C PRO A 51 23.51 -17.78 -15.77
N VAL A 52 24.17 -17.76 -14.62
CA VAL A 52 24.83 -16.58 -14.07
C VAL A 52 26.30 -16.54 -14.45
N HIS A 53 26.80 -15.33 -14.65
CA HIS A 53 28.21 -15.09 -14.91
C HIS A 53 28.95 -15.00 -13.59
N VAL A 54 29.77 -16.00 -13.31
CA VAL A 54 30.71 -15.96 -12.19
C VAL A 54 32.04 -15.45 -12.73
N SER A 55 32.46 -14.28 -12.24
CA SER A 55 33.79 -13.75 -12.48
C SER A 55 34.74 -14.29 -11.42
N ASP A 56 35.65 -15.16 -11.82
CA ASP A 56 36.82 -15.51 -11.02
C ASP A 56 38.00 -14.63 -11.47
N GLU A 57 39.06 -14.48 -10.65
CA GLU A 57 40.19 -13.55 -10.84
C GLU A 57 40.87 -13.64 -12.22
N ASN A 58 40.64 -14.72 -12.97
CA ASN A 58 41.20 -14.94 -14.30
C ASN A 58 40.19 -15.33 -15.40
N PHE A 59 38.90 -15.59 -15.11
CA PHE A 59 37.92 -16.05 -16.11
C PHE A 59 36.47 -15.70 -15.75
N ILE A 60 35.70 -15.25 -16.76
CA ILE A 60 34.24 -15.20 -16.70
C ILE A 60 33.71 -16.54 -17.22
N HIS A 61 33.05 -17.32 -16.37
CA HIS A 61 32.34 -18.52 -16.78
C HIS A 61 30.85 -18.41 -16.47
N SER A 62 30.03 -18.92 -17.38
CA SER A 62 28.58 -19.02 -17.20
C SER A 62 28.27 -20.34 -16.53
N VAL A 63 27.81 -20.30 -15.29
CA VAL A 63 27.29 -21.46 -14.56
C VAL A 63 25.86 -21.20 -14.16
N VAL A 64 25.03 -22.24 -14.21
CA VAL A 64 23.76 -22.20 -13.48
C VAL A 64 24.11 -22.04 -12.01
N TYR A 65 23.37 -21.25 -11.25
CA TYR A 65 23.47 -21.25 -9.80
C TYR A 65 22.07 -21.52 -9.29
N TRP A 66 21.94 -22.52 -8.41
CA TRP A 66 20.67 -22.91 -7.82
C TRP A 66 20.14 -21.86 -6.82
N TYR A 67 19.91 -20.62 -7.26
CA TYR A 67 19.41 -19.52 -6.43
C TYR A 67 18.04 -19.86 -5.85
N CYS A 68 17.14 -20.33 -6.71
CA CYS A 68 15.76 -20.65 -6.42
C CYS A 68 15.70 -21.81 -5.45
N LEU A 69 16.37 -22.92 -5.78
CA LEU A 69 16.45 -24.07 -4.90
C LEU A 69 17.07 -23.73 -3.54
N ARG A 70 18.10 -22.87 -3.47
CA ARG A 70 18.66 -22.43 -2.18
C ARG A 70 17.65 -21.61 -1.38
N ALA A 71 16.97 -20.67 -2.01
CA ALA A 71 15.93 -19.88 -1.35
C ALA A 71 14.79 -20.77 -0.83
N ASP A 72 14.35 -21.73 -1.64
CA ASP A 72 13.34 -22.70 -1.29
C ASP A 72 13.78 -23.57 -0.12
N LEU A 73 14.97 -24.17 -0.17
CA LEU A 73 15.49 -25.01 0.91
C LEU A 73 15.69 -24.24 2.23
N ARG A 74 16.01 -22.94 2.18
CA ARG A 74 16.09 -22.09 3.39
C ARG A 74 14.72 -21.82 4.02
N THR A 75 13.66 -21.79 3.22
CA THR A 75 12.30 -21.48 3.66
C THR A 75 11.51 -22.73 4.05
N MET A 76 11.85 -23.88 3.48
CA MET A 76 11.21 -25.17 3.75
C MET A 76 11.10 -25.53 5.25
N PRO A 77 12.15 -25.40 6.10
CA PRO A 77 12.03 -25.74 7.50
C PRO A 77 10.90 -24.97 8.21
N ALA A 78 10.77 -23.67 7.92
CA ALA A 78 9.69 -22.85 8.45
C ALA A 78 8.32 -23.30 7.92
N PHE A 79 8.24 -23.67 6.64
CA PHE A 79 7.04 -24.25 6.04
C PHE A 79 6.60 -25.54 6.75
N PHE A 80 7.53 -26.48 6.98
CA PHE A 80 7.23 -27.74 7.68
C PHE A 80 6.81 -27.52 9.11
N GLN A 81 7.53 -26.67 9.86
CA GLN A 81 7.19 -26.35 11.24
C GLN A 81 5.80 -25.71 11.34
N ALA A 82 5.45 -24.83 10.40
CA ALA A 82 4.13 -24.23 10.35
C ALA A 82 3.06 -25.28 9.98
N GLY A 83 3.31 -26.15 9.00
CA GLY A 83 2.42 -27.24 8.65
C GLY A 83 2.16 -28.21 9.81
N GLN A 84 3.20 -28.60 10.55
CA GLN A 84 3.08 -29.47 11.72
C GLN A 84 2.25 -28.84 12.84
N LYS A 85 2.40 -27.53 13.07
CA LYS A 85 1.54 -26.79 14.01
C LYS A 85 0.06 -26.77 13.59
N LEU A 86 -0.21 -26.92 12.30
CA LEU A 86 -1.56 -27.06 11.74
C LEU A 86 -2.05 -28.51 11.67
N GLY A 87 -1.28 -29.46 12.19
CA GLY A 87 -1.62 -30.89 12.23
C GLY A 87 -1.27 -31.65 10.95
N LEU A 88 -0.48 -31.08 10.04
CA LEU A 88 0.02 -31.78 8.86
C LEU A 88 1.11 -32.77 9.22
N THR A 89 1.09 -33.92 8.56
CA THR A 89 2.23 -34.82 8.55
C THR A 89 3.33 -34.27 7.63
N ASN A 90 4.56 -34.79 7.77
CA ASN A 90 5.62 -34.47 6.83
C ASN A 90 5.21 -34.83 5.39
N ASP A 91 4.48 -35.93 5.18
CA ASP A 91 4.04 -36.37 3.86
C ASP A 91 3.00 -35.41 3.24
N ASP A 92 2.11 -34.85 4.06
CA ASP A 92 1.17 -33.81 3.62
C ASP A 92 1.94 -32.55 3.18
N CYS A 93 2.90 -32.09 4.00
CA CYS A 93 3.76 -30.95 3.67
C CYS A 93 4.58 -31.19 2.39
N ASN A 94 5.13 -32.40 2.23
CA ASN A 94 5.87 -32.80 1.03
C ASN A 94 4.97 -32.74 -0.22
N THR A 95 3.75 -33.24 -0.12
CA THR A 95 2.76 -33.20 -1.20
C THR A 95 2.41 -31.76 -1.57
N LEU A 96 2.21 -30.89 -0.58
CA LEU A 96 1.92 -29.47 -0.80
C LEU A 96 3.09 -28.72 -1.45
N LEU A 97 4.34 -28.98 -1.06
CA LEU A 97 5.53 -28.38 -1.69
C LEU A 97 5.63 -28.74 -3.17
N VAL A 98 5.41 -30.01 -3.51
CA VAL A 98 5.41 -30.46 -4.90
C VAL A 98 4.28 -29.79 -5.69
N ASN A 99 3.07 -29.72 -5.11
CA ASN A 99 1.93 -29.07 -5.76
C ASN A 99 2.15 -27.56 -5.97
N LEU A 100 2.77 -26.87 -5.01
CA LEU A 100 3.17 -25.46 -5.12
C LEU A 100 4.14 -25.27 -6.29
N ALA A 101 5.20 -26.08 -6.35
CA ALA A 101 6.18 -26.01 -7.43
C ALA A 101 5.55 -26.36 -8.79
N ASP A 102 4.61 -27.30 -8.85
CA ASP A 102 3.85 -27.66 -10.06
C ASP A 102 2.94 -26.52 -10.55
N ALA A 103 2.37 -25.74 -9.63
CA ALA A 103 1.43 -24.66 -9.96
C ALA A 103 2.09 -23.43 -10.60
N CYS A 104 3.41 -23.26 -10.47
CA CYS A 104 4.19 -22.20 -11.14
C CYS A 104 4.41 -22.49 -12.65
N LYS A 105 3.36 -22.87 -13.40
CA LYS A 105 3.49 -23.46 -14.75
C LYS A 105 4.16 -22.55 -15.78
N TYR A 106 3.88 -21.24 -15.73
CA TYR A 106 4.40 -20.25 -16.69
C TYR A 106 5.50 -19.36 -16.11
N ASP A 107 5.87 -19.56 -14.85
CA ASP A 107 6.93 -18.78 -14.22
C ASP A 107 8.30 -19.43 -14.45
N PHE A 108 9.18 -18.69 -15.12
CA PHE A 108 10.55 -19.06 -15.43
C PHE A 108 11.57 -18.15 -14.72
N ARG A 109 11.10 -17.24 -13.85
CA ARG A 109 11.95 -16.34 -13.09
C ARG A 109 11.53 -16.40 -11.63
N HIS A 110 12.40 -16.90 -10.76
CA HIS A 110 12.15 -16.86 -9.31
C HIS A 110 12.37 -15.43 -8.79
N GLY A 111 11.38 -14.58 -9.02
CA GLY A 111 11.21 -13.32 -8.31
C GLY A 111 10.16 -13.43 -7.20
N GLU A 112 9.56 -14.62 -7.02
CA GLU A 112 8.30 -14.77 -6.32
C GLU A 112 8.33 -15.97 -5.35
N GLU A 113 8.36 -15.66 -4.05
CA GLU A 113 8.61 -16.59 -2.94
C GLU A 113 7.37 -17.44 -2.56
N PHE A 114 6.93 -18.37 -3.43
CA PHE A 114 5.71 -19.16 -3.16
C PHE A 114 5.78 -20.00 -1.88
N ILE A 115 6.96 -20.54 -1.50
CA ILE A 115 7.12 -21.23 -0.19
C ILE A 115 6.99 -20.24 0.97
N SER A 116 7.60 -19.05 0.89
CA SER A 116 7.44 -18.02 1.92
C SER A 116 5.98 -17.58 2.04
N LEU A 117 5.25 -17.45 0.93
CA LEU A 117 3.84 -17.10 0.93
C LEU A 117 2.97 -18.18 1.57
N ALA A 118 3.19 -19.45 1.21
CA ALA A 118 2.50 -20.58 1.82
C ALA A 118 2.84 -20.69 3.32
N THR A 119 4.09 -20.47 3.70
CA THR A 119 4.52 -20.40 5.10
C THR A 119 3.82 -19.27 5.84
N ALA A 120 3.72 -18.08 5.24
CA ALA A 120 3.02 -16.95 5.83
C ALA A 120 1.51 -17.21 5.99
N ILE A 121 0.89 -17.93 5.04
CA ILE A 121 -0.48 -18.42 5.17
C ILE A 121 -0.60 -19.36 6.37
N PHE A 122 0.31 -20.34 6.51
CA PHE A 122 0.28 -21.26 7.63
C PHE A 122 0.49 -20.56 8.98
N SER A 123 1.46 -19.66 9.06
CA SER A 123 1.68 -18.82 10.24
C SER A 123 0.42 -18.00 10.60
N GLY A 124 -0.25 -17.42 9.59
CA GLY A 124 -1.50 -16.69 9.80
C GLY A 124 -2.64 -17.57 10.33
N LEU A 125 -2.74 -18.83 9.90
CA LEU A 125 -3.71 -19.78 10.45
C LEU A 125 -3.40 -20.11 11.92
N ILE A 126 -2.12 -20.34 12.24
CA ILE A 126 -1.65 -20.63 13.60
C ILE A 126 -1.95 -19.47 14.55
N GLU A 127 -1.63 -18.24 14.13
CA GLU A 127 -1.85 -17.02 14.91
C GLU A 127 -3.34 -16.80 15.27
N ARG A 128 -4.25 -17.40 14.50
CA ARG A 128 -5.69 -17.23 14.63
C ARG A 128 -6.43 -18.46 15.16
N ASP A 129 -5.69 -19.50 15.55
CA ASP A 129 -6.25 -20.79 15.95
C ASP A 129 -7.22 -21.37 14.89
N GLN A 130 -6.89 -21.16 13.61
CA GLN A 130 -7.65 -21.69 12.47
C GLN A 130 -7.05 -23.00 11.98
N ARG A 131 -7.90 -23.98 11.68
CA ARG A 131 -7.47 -25.23 11.06
C ARG A 131 -7.21 -25.02 9.57
N LEU A 132 -6.22 -25.73 9.04
CA LEU A 132 -6.01 -25.82 7.61
C LEU A 132 -6.94 -26.87 7.00
N ASP A 133 -7.86 -26.45 6.14
CA ASP A 133 -8.51 -27.38 5.22
C ASP A 133 -7.55 -27.70 4.05
N VAL A 134 -6.86 -28.83 4.20
CA VAL A 134 -5.92 -29.35 3.20
C VAL A 134 -6.62 -29.61 1.87
N THR A 135 -7.88 -30.03 1.88
CA THR A 135 -8.63 -30.33 0.67
C THR A 135 -8.92 -29.04 -0.10
N ALA A 136 -9.37 -27.99 0.59
CA ALA A 136 -9.60 -26.69 -0.01
C ALA A 136 -8.30 -26.08 -0.55
N PHE A 137 -7.21 -26.17 0.22
CA PHE A 137 -5.91 -25.64 -0.21
C PHE A 137 -5.37 -26.40 -1.43
N GLN A 138 -5.49 -27.72 -1.49
CA GLN A 138 -5.11 -28.52 -2.65
C GLN A 138 -5.96 -28.22 -3.89
N ALA A 139 -7.29 -28.06 -3.72
CA ALA A 139 -8.17 -27.68 -4.82
C ALA A 139 -7.78 -26.32 -5.41
N PHE A 140 -7.43 -25.36 -4.55
CA PHE A 140 -6.88 -24.07 -4.96
C PHE A 140 -5.58 -24.20 -5.77
N LEU A 141 -4.64 -25.05 -5.33
CA LEU A 141 -3.39 -25.28 -6.06
C LEU A 141 -3.62 -25.89 -7.45
N LEU A 142 -4.63 -26.74 -7.60
CA LEU A 142 -5.01 -27.30 -8.90
C LEU A 142 -5.52 -26.22 -9.86
N ILE A 143 -6.37 -25.31 -9.39
CA ILE A 143 -6.87 -24.19 -10.22
C ILE A 143 -5.71 -23.27 -10.60
N ALA A 144 -4.89 -22.87 -9.62
CA ALA A 144 -3.72 -22.02 -9.88
C ALA A 144 -2.71 -22.66 -10.85
N LYS A 145 -2.64 -23.99 -10.92
CA LYS A 145 -1.81 -24.72 -11.89
C LYS A 145 -2.35 -24.64 -13.32
N GLU A 146 -3.67 -24.62 -13.51
CA GLU A 146 -4.29 -24.48 -14.83
C GLU A 146 -3.97 -23.10 -15.44
N ASP A 147 -4.07 -22.06 -14.60
CA ASP A 147 -3.90 -20.66 -14.99
C ASP A 147 -2.45 -20.14 -14.89
N GLY A 148 -1.61 -20.81 -14.08
CA GLY A 148 -0.17 -20.57 -13.96
C GLY A 148 0.24 -19.30 -13.22
N GLU A 149 -0.64 -18.75 -12.37
CA GLU A 149 -0.45 -17.50 -11.60
C GLU A 149 -0.43 -17.75 -10.07
N ILE A 150 0.20 -18.85 -9.63
CA ILE A 150 0.16 -19.30 -8.23
C ILE A 150 0.67 -18.29 -7.21
N THR A 151 1.72 -17.52 -7.50
CA THR A 151 2.23 -16.55 -6.51
C THR A 151 1.20 -15.47 -6.26
N ARG A 152 0.61 -14.90 -7.32
CA ARG A 152 -0.42 -13.88 -7.19
C ARG A 152 -1.64 -14.45 -6.48
N ALA A 153 -2.00 -15.69 -6.81
CA ALA A 153 -3.05 -16.43 -6.13
C ALA A 153 -2.78 -16.59 -4.62
N LEU A 154 -1.57 -17.03 -4.22
CA LEU A 154 -1.16 -17.16 -2.82
C LEU A 154 -1.13 -15.80 -2.12
N ARG A 155 -0.71 -14.74 -2.82
CA ARG A 155 -0.72 -13.37 -2.30
C ARG A 155 -2.16 -12.93 -2.03
N VAL A 156 -3.08 -13.17 -2.96
CA VAL A 156 -4.50 -12.90 -2.75
C VAL A 156 -5.04 -13.71 -1.57
N VAL A 157 -4.73 -15.01 -1.47
CA VAL A 157 -5.15 -15.83 -0.32
C VAL A 157 -4.64 -15.25 0.99
N LYS A 158 -3.36 -14.92 1.07
CA LYS A 158 -2.75 -14.28 2.25
C LYS A 158 -3.44 -12.95 2.60
N LEU A 159 -3.75 -12.13 1.60
CA LEU A 159 -4.42 -10.84 1.80
C LEU A 159 -5.88 -11.01 2.24
N CYS A 160 -6.63 -11.92 1.64
CA CYS A 160 -7.98 -12.28 2.07
C CYS A 160 -7.95 -12.80 3.51
N MET A 161 -6.99 -13.66 3.84
CA MET A 161 -6.78 -14.04 5.22
C MET A 161 -6.50 -12.82 6.08
N ASN A 162 -5.59 -11.92 5.72
CA ASN A 162 -5.36 -10.69 6.50
C ASN A 162 -6.63 -9.86 6.76
N THR A 163 -7.65 -9.93 5.90
CA THR A 163 -8.97 -9.30 6.09
C THR A 163 -9.94 -10.10 6.97
N GLY A 164 -9.52 -11.25 7.49
CA GLY A 164 -10.28 -12.12 8.40
C GLY A 164 -10.95 -13.33 7.74
N LEU A 165 -10.88 -13.47 6.41
CA LEU A 165 -11.44 -14.63 5.71
C LEU A 165 -10.72 -15.92 6.11
N SER A 166 -11.47 -17.02 6.10
CA SER A 166 -10.88 -18.36 6.21
C SER A 166 -10.11 -18.73 4.94
N ILE A 167 -9.30 -19.78 5.01
CA ILE A 167 -8.56 -20.25 3.82
C ILE A 167 -9.52 -20.75 2.73
N GLU A 168 -10.64 -21.36 3.12
CA GLU A 168 -11.67 -21.87 2.20
C GLU A 168 -12.36 -20.71 1.48
N GLN A 169 -12.72 -19.66 2.21
CA GLN A 169 -13.29 -18.44 1.62
C GLN A 169 -12.29 -17.77 0.68
N SER A 170 -11.03 -17.68 1.10
CA SER A 170 -9.96 -17.07 0.30
C SER A 170 -9.70 -17.86 -0.99
N ALA A 171 -9.71 -19.19 -0.91
CA ALA A 171 -9.58 -20.09 -2.05
C ALA A 171 -10.78 -19.99 -3.02
N ASP A 172 -12.01 -19.91 -2.51
CA ASP A 172 -13.21 -19.71 -3.34
C ASP A 172 -13.18 -18.38 -4.10
N ILE A 173 -12.72 -17.30 -3.45
CA ILE A 173 -12.53 -16.00 -4.12
C ILE A 173 -11.53 -16.11 -5.27
N VAL A 174 -10.36 -16.73 -5.07
CA VAL A 174 -9.39 -16.89 -6.15
C VAL A 174 -9.94 -17.76 -7.27
N LYS A 175 -10.63 -18.85 -6.94
CA LYS A 175 -11.30 -19.71 -7.91
C LYS A 175 -12.27 -18.92 -8.80
N ARG A 176 -13.13 -18.11 -8.18
CA ARG A 176 -14.09 -17.27 -8.91
C ARG A 176 -13.42 -16.25 -9.81
N LEU A 177 -12.30 -15.67 -9.39
CA LEU A 177 -11.53 -14.75 -10.24
C LEU A 177 -10.98 -15.43 -11.49
N TYR A 178 -10.54 -16.68 -11.38
CA TYR A 178 -10.09 -17.45 -12.53
C TYR A 178 -11.23 -17.88 -13.46
N GLU A 179 -12.39 -18.23 -12.88
CA GLU A 179 -13.58 -18.62 -13.64
C GLU A 179 -14.32 -17.41 -14.27
N ALA A 180 -14.01 -16.18 -13.84
CA ALA A 180 -14.66 -14.97 -14.33
C ALA A 180 -14.31 -14.69 -15.80
N PRO A 181 -15.31 -14.46 -16.67
CA PRO A 181 -15.08 -14.24 -18.09
C PRO A 181 -14.23 -12.99 -18.33
N GLY A 182 -13.11 -13.14 -19.04
CA GLY A 182 -12.33 -12.02 -19.58
C GLY A 182 -10.96 -11.77 -18.93
N ILE A 183 -10.61 -12.41 -17.81
CA ILE A 183 -9.32 -12.16 -17.17
C ILE A 183 -8.71 -13.37 -16.47
N VAL A 184 -7.47 -13.73 -16.84
CA VAL A 184 -6.69 -14.73 -16.08
C VAL A 184 -5.34 -14.18 -15.59
N GLY A 185 -4.72 -13.20 -16.27
CA GLY A 185 -3.44 -12.62 -15.83
C GLY A 185 -3.52 -11.28 -15.08
N TYR A 186 -4.42 -10.37 -15.50
CA TYR A 186 -4.44 -8.99 -15.02
C TYR A 186 -5.36 -8.76 -13.81
N THR A 187 -6.41 -9.56 -13.57
CA THR A 187 -7.31 -9.27 -12.44
C THR A 187 -6.72 -9.67 -11.12
N LEU A 188 -5.86 -10.68 -11.05
CA LEU A 188 -5.15 -10.96 -9.79
C LEU A 188 -4.23 -9.80 -9.41
N MET A 189 -3.60 -9.15 -10.40
CA MET A 189 -2.82 -7.93 -10.20
C MET A 189 -3.70 -6.82 -9.60
N HIS A 190 -4.84 -6.55 -10.24
CA HIS A 190 -5.78 -5.56 -9.74
C HIS A 190 -6.51 -5.97 -8.46
N PHE A 191 -6.56 -7.26 -8.10
CA PHE A 191 -7.23 -7.72 -6.90
C PHE A 191 -6.32 -7.64 -5.68
N TYR A 192 -5.02 -7.94 -5.82
CA TYR A 192 -4.09 -7.84 -4.70
C TYR A 192 -3.99 -6.40 -4.18
N ASP A 193 -3.90 -5.40 -5.08
CA ASP A 193 -3.83 -3.98 -4.71
C ASP A 193 -5.06 -3.57 -3.88
N GLU A 194 -6.23 -4.11 -4.24
CA GLU A 194 -7.51 -3.69 -3.68
C GLU A 194 -7.87 -4.46 -2.40
N ILE A 195 -7.55 -5.75 -2.29
CA ILE A 195 -7.79 -6.49 -1.04
C ILE A 195 -6.91 -5.97 0.09
N ASP A 196 -5.67 -5.58 -0.20
CA ASP A 196 -4.83 -4.96 0.82
C ASP A 196 -5.47 -3.65 1.32
N ALA A 197 -6.15 -2.90 0.43
CA ALA A 197 -6.93 -1.73 0.82
C ALA A 197 -8.13 -2.06 1.73
N LEU A 198 -8.74 -3.24 1.56
CA LEU A 198 -9.88 -3.69 2.38
C LEU A 198 -9.47 -4.16 3.79
N ARG A 199 -8.19 -4.53 4.00
CA ARG A 199 -7.65 -5.02 5.28
C ARG A 199 -7.89 -4.06 6.44
N ALA A 200 -7.95 -2.75 6.15
CA ALA A 200 -8.11 -1.73 7.17
C ALA A 200 -9.51 -1.67 7.82
N ASN A 201 -10.44 -2.52 7.41
CA ASN A 201 -11.80 -2.45 7.91
C ASN A 201 -12.13 -3.63 8.80
N ALA A 202 -12.60 -3.32 10.02
CA ALA A 202 -13.20 -4.29 10.93
C ALA A 202 -14.58 -4.76 10.41
N VAL A 203 -14.61 -5.37 9.23
CA VAL A 203 -15.80 -5.98 8.64
C VAL A 203 -15.85 -7.44 9.04
N GLU A 204 -17.06 -7.93 9.35
CA GLU A 204 -17.27 -9.35 9.60
C GLU A 204 -16.82 -10.18 8.39
N PRO A 205 -15.96 -11.21 8.57
CA PRO A 205 -15.41 -11.98 7.47
C PRO A 205 -16.46 -12.59 6.53
N ALA A 206 -17.60 -13.04 7.08
CA ALA A 206 -18.69 -13.60 6.29
C ALA A 206 -19.31 -12.56 5.34
N LEU A 207 -19.49 -11.33 5.83
CA LEU A 207 -20.05 -10.24 5.03
C LEU A 207 -19.08 -9.79 3.94
N LEU A 208 -17.79 -9.69 4.25
CA LEU A 208 -16.76 -9.37 3.27
C LEU A 208 -16.68 -10.45 2.19
N TYR A 209 -16.70 -11.72 2.58
CA TYR A 209 -16.68 -12.85 1.66
C TYR A 209 -17.87 -12.81 0.68
N ASP A 210 -19.10 -12.65 1.19
CA ASP A 210 -20.27 -12.55 0.33
C ASP A 210 -20.19 -11.36 -0.63
N ALA A 211 -19.66 -10.22 -0.15
CA ALA A 211 -19.53 -9.02 -0.97
C ALA A 211 -18.48 -9.19 -2.08
N LEU A 212 -17.34 -9.83 -1.80
CA LEU A 212 -16.34 -10.15 -2.81
C LEU A 212 -16.88 -11.13 -3.85
N LYS A 213 -17.70 -12.11 -3.45
CA LYS A 213 -18.37 -13.02 -4.39
C LYS A 213 -19.34 -12.29 -5.29
N ALA A 214 -20.23 -11.48 -4.71
CA ALA A 214 -21.17 -10.68 -5.48
C ALA A 214 -20.44 -9.72 -6.44
N MET A 215 -19.33 -9.13 -5.99
CA MET A 215 -18.48 -8.30 -6.87
C MET A 215 -17.99 -9.07 -8.10
N ILE A 216 -17.49 -10.30 -7.92
CA ILE A 216 -17.00 -11.14 -9.02
C ILE A 216 -18.15 -11.59 -9.92
N ASP A 217 -19.26 -12.06 -9.33
CA ASP A 217 -20.42 -12.57 -10.06
C ASP A 217 -21.11 -11.48 -10.91
N LEU A 218 -20.97 -10.21 -10.51
CA LEU A 218 -21.52 -9.04 -11.20
C LEU A 218 -20.53 -8.39 -12.18
N ASP A 219 -19.36 -9.00 -12.42
CA ASP A 219 -18.28 -8.45 -13.26
C ASP A 219 -17.88 -7.03 -12.83
N ILE A 220 -17.86 -6.79 -11.51
CA ILE A 220 -17.39 -5.53 -10.94
C ILE A 220 -15.88 -5.65 -10.77
N SER A 221 -15.12 -4.87 -11.53
CA SER A 221 -13.66 -4.84 -11.35
C SER A 221 -13.30 -4.47 -9.91
N PRO A 222 -12.26 -5.07 -9.29
CA PRO A 222 -11.85 -4.79 -7.92
C PRO A 222 -11.64 -3.29 -7.65
N LYS A 223 -11.03 -2.60 -8.62
CA LYS A 223 -10.86 -1.14 -8.63
C LYS A 223 -12.16 -0.38 -8.41
N ARG A 224 -13.20 -0.71 -9.18
CA ARG A 224 -14.53 -0.06 -9.07
C ARG A 224 -15.19 -0.36 -7.73
N PHE A 225 -15.01 -1.56 -7.20
CA PHE A 225 -15.58 -1.95 -5.92
C PHE A 225 -14.97 -1.16 -4.76
N THR A 226 -13.64 -1.05 -4.68
CA THR A 226 -12.99 -0.21 -3.66
C THR A 226 -13.35 1.26 -3.82
N GLN A 227 -13.41 1.78 -5.05
CA GLN A 227 -13.89 3.15 -5.31
C GLN A 227 -15.32 3.35 -4.78
N PHE A 228 -16.22 2.39 -5.03
CA PHE A 228 -17.56 2.40 -4.47
C PHE A 228 -17.51 2.44 -2.94
N LEU A 229 -16.71 1.60 -2.28
CA LEU A 229 -16.62 1.58 -0.82
C LEU A 229 -16.09 2.89 -0.26
N GLN A 230 -15.10 3.52 -0.89
CA GLN A 230 -14.59 4.83 -0.49
C GLN A 230 -15.68 5.91 -0.59
N ILE A 231 -16.40 5.95 -1.71
CA ILE A 231 -17.51 6.90 -1.93
C ILE A 231 -18.64 6.65 -0.93
N ALA A 232 -19.01 5.39 -0.74
CA ALA A 232 -20.08 4.98 0.15
C ALA A 232 -19.74 5.33 1.60
N ALA A 233 -18.51 5.06 2.05
CA ALA A 233 -18.05 5.42 3.39
C ALA A 233 -18.09 6.93 3.62
N ALA A 234 -17.75 7.73 2.60
CA ALA A 234 -17.78 9.19 2.68
C ALA A 234 -19.20 9.78 2.69
N LYS A 235 -20.18 9.11 2.08
CA LYS A 235 -21.52 9.68 1.82
C LYS A 235 -22.67 9.05 2.62
N SER A 236 -22.52 7.82 3.08
CA SER A 236 -23.57 7.07 3.76
C SER A 236 -23.48 7.26 5.28
N PRO A 237 -24.59 7.36 6.04
CA PRO A 237 -24.65 7.24 7.51
C PRO A 237 -24.33 5.82 8.00
N LEU A 238 -24.30 4.82 7.12
CA LEU A 238 -24.08 3.43 7.54
C LEU A 238 -22.60 3.15 7.84
N PRO A 239 -22.29 2.30 8.84
CA PRO A 239 -20.96 1.71 8.94
C PRO A 239 -20.68 0.84 7.72
N GLN A 240 -19.43 0.49 7.47
CA GLN A 240 -19.07 -0.30 6.29
C GLN A 240 -19.79 -1.65 6.21
N ALA A 241 -20.06 -2.29 7.35
CA ALA A 241 -20.91 -3.48 7.38
C ALA A 241 -22.34 -3.19 6.85
N GLY A 242 -22.91 -2.05 7.18
CA GLY A 242 -24.19 -1.62 6.63
C GLY A 242 -24.13 -1.32 5.13
N ILE A 243 -23.03 -0.73 4.64
CA ILE A 243 -22.79 -0.49 3.21
C ILE A 243 -22.73 -1.81 2.44
N LEU A 244 -21.94 -2.77 2.92
CA LEU A 244 -21.81 -4.09 2.30
C LEU A 244 -23.13 -4.87 2.37
N GLY A 245 -23.86 -4.79 3.49
CA GLY A 245 -25.17 -5.41 3.62
C GLY A 245 -26.18 -4.88 2.60
N ARG A 246 -26.16 -3.58 2.32
CA ARG A 246 -27.00 -2.97 1.28
C ARG A 246 -26.56 -3.34 -0.13
N PHE A 247 -25.26 -3.35 -0.40
CA PHE A 247 -24.71 -3.85 -1.66
C PHE A 247 -25.19 -5.29 -1.94
N LEU A 248 -25.10 -6.17 -0.95
CA LEU A 248 -25.55 -7.56 -1.07
C LEU A 248 -27.06 -7.70 -1.24
N GLN A 249 -27.84 -6.87 -0.55
CA GLN A 249 -29.29 -6.88 -0.73
C GLN A 249 -29.66 -6.53 -2.17
N ILE A 250 -29.08 -5.44 -2.69
CA ILE A 250 -29.37 -4.97 -4.05
C ILE A 250 -28.82 -5.94 -5.09
N ALA A 251 -27.63 -6.51 -4.86
CA ALA A 251 -27.07 -7.56 -5.72
C ALA A 251 -27.99 -8.78 -5.86
N LYS A 252 -28.74 -9.14 -4.80
CA LYS A 252 -29.71 -10.25 -4.83
C LYS A 252 -31.00 -9.90 -5.59
N ASP A 253 -31.37 -8.63 -5.58
CA ASP A 253 -32.63 -8.14 -6.18
C ASP A 253 -32.50 -7.81 -7.68
N PHE A 254 -31.27 -7.74 -8.20
CA PHE A 254 -30.95 -7.35 -9.58
C PHE A 254 -30.98 -8.50 -10.60
N LYS A 255 -31.29 -8.19 -11.87
CA LYS A 255 -31.34 -9.18 -12.96
C LYS A 255 -29.97 -9.34 -13.64
N PRO A 256 -29.64 -10.52 -14.22
CA PRO A 256 -28.35 -10.79 -14.88
C PRO A 256 -27.99 -9.87 -16.06
N GLU A 257 -28.97 -9.13 -16.58
CA GLU A 257 -28.81 -8.25 -17.76
C GLU A 257 -28.30 -6.84 -17.38
N GLU A 258 -28.30 -6.51 -16.09
CA GLU A 258 -27.88 -5.21 -15.56
C GLU A 258 -26.39 -5.24 -15.23
N LYS A 259 -25.61 -4.33 -15.85
CA LYS A 259 -24.17 -4.23 -15.62
C LYS A 259 -23.89 -3.94 -14.14
N GLY A 260 -22.87 -4.55 -13.54
CA GLY A 260 -22.51 -4.36 -12.12
C GLY A 260 -22.38 -2.89 -11.67
N GLU A 261 -22.11 -1.97 -12.59
CA GLU A 261 -22.14 -0.52 -12.32
C GLU A 261 -23.51 0.01 -11.86
N ALA A 262 -24.62 -0.52 -12.41
CA ALA A 262 -25.97 -0.15 -12.00
C ALA A 262 -26.24 -0.54 -10.53
N ILE A 263 -25.70 -1.67 -10.08
CA ILE A 263 -25.83 -2.14 -8.69
C ILE A 263 -25.06 -1.24 -7.74
N LEU A 264 -23.83 -0.84 -8.10
CA LEU A 264 -23.05 0.11 -7.30
C LEU A 264 -23.77 1.45 -7.18
N LEU A 265 -24.33 1.96 -8.27
CA LEU A 265 -25.09 3.21 -8.29
C LEU A 265 -26.38 3.11 -7.46
N ALA A 266 -27.19 2.07 -7.67
CA ALA A 266 -28.40 1.82 -6.89
C ALA A 266 -28.09 1.67 -5.39
N THR A 267 -26.96 1.02 -5.08
CA THR A 267 -26.48 0.91 -3.70
C THR A 267 -26.17 2.29 -3.13
N LEU A 268 -25.37 3.10 -3.83
CA LEU A 268 -25.05 4.47 -3.42
C LEU A 268 -26.31 5.31 -3.21
N GLU A 269 -27.29 5.24 -4.12
CA GLU A 269 -28.56 5.95 -4.00
C GLU A 269 -29.36 5.50 -2.78
N SER A 270 -29.37 4.20 -2.48
CA SER A 270 -30.11 3.65 -1.34
C SER A 270 -29.52 3.99 0.03
N ILE A 271 -28.20 4.23 0.07
CA ILE A 271 -27.47 4.50 1.32
C ILE A 271 -27.16 5.99 1.51
N THR A 272 -27.27 6.80 0.46
CA THR A 272 -27.03 8.24 0.56
C THR A 272 -28.34 8.94 0.93
N PRO A 273 -28.42 9.62 2.08
CA PRO A 273 -29.66 10.26 2.51
C PRO A 273 -30.09 11.36 1.54
N GLN A 274 -31.39 11.44 1.26
CA GLN A 274 -31.98 12.49 0.42
C GLN A 274 -32.49 13.63 1.31
N GLY A 275 -31.58 14.46 1.82
CA GLY A 275 -31.91 15.59 2.69
C GLY A 275 -30.83 15.86 3.73
N VAL A 276 -30.79 17.08 4.28
CA VAL A 276 -29.77 17.52 5.25
C VAL A 276 -29.91 16.72 6.55
N ASP A 277 -29.04 15.73 6.73
CA ASP A 277 -29.01 14.84 7.90
C ASP A 277 -27.87 15.18 8.87
N SER A 278 -28.13 14.92 10.15
CA SER A 278 -27.19 15.08 11.27
C SER A 278 -25.85 14.35 11.03
N PRO A 279 -24.71 14.97 11.39
CA PRO A 279 -23.40 14.35 11.24
C PRO A 279 -23.27 13.09 12.11
N LYS A 280 -22.74 11.98 11.54
CA LYS A 280 -22.48 10.77 12.35
C LYS A 280 -21.37 10.99 13.38
N PRO A 281 -21.25 10.11 14.38
CA PRO A 281 -20.01 9.94 15.14
C PRO A 281 -18.83 9.59 14.22
N VAL A 282 -17.67 10.20 14.44
CA VAL A 282 -16.41 9.93 13.71
C VAL A 282 -16.09 8.43 13.67
N THR A 283 -16.36 7.74 14.77
CA THR A 283 -16.06 6.31 14.96
C THR A 283 -16.75 5.41 13.94
N ASP A 284 -17.85 5.85 13.35
CA ASP A 284 -18.63 5.06 12.40
C ASP A 284 -18.09 5.20 10.96
N TYR A 285 -17.26 6.21 10.71
CA TYR A 285 -16.57 6.42 9.42
C TYR A 285 -15.21 5.72 9.37
N PHE A 286 -14.52 5.61 10.51
CA PHE A 286 -13.14 5.17 10.59
C PHE A 286 -13.02 3.98 11.55
N PRO A 287 -13.18 2.73 11.06
CA PRO A 287 -12.92 1.54 11.88
C PRO A 287 -11.51 1.57 12.45
N GLU A 288 -11.35 1.04 13.66
CA GLU A 288 -10.04 0.89 14.28
C GLU A 288 -9.29 -0.29 13.67
N ILE A 289 -8.04 -0.07 13.25
CA ILE A 289 -7.23 -1.13 12.66
C ILE A 289 -6.40 -1.88 13.69
N PRO A 290 -6.31 -3.22 13.58
CA PRO A 290 -5.32 -3.99 14.33
C PRO A 290 -3.92 -3.77 13.74
N GLY A 291 -3.05 -3.12 14.51
CA GLY A 291 -1.65 -2.87 14.15
C GLY A 291 -1.23 -1.43 14.41
N ASN A 292 -0.07 -1.26 15.06
CA ASN A 292 0.37 0.05 15.56
C ASN A 292 1.13 0.86 14.50
N LYS A 293 0.74 0.87 13.21
CA LYS A 293 1.41 1.68 12.18
C LYS A 293 0.42 2.28 11.19
N LEU A 294 0.70 3.50 10.71
CA LEU A 294 -0.01 4.09 9.58
C LEU A 294 0.27 3.30 8.29
N ILE A 295 -0.77 3.10 7.47
CA ILE A 295 -0.76 2.31 6.24
C ILE A 295 -1.39 3.15 5.11
N LEU A 296 -0.91 2.96 3.89
CA LEU A 296 -1.36 3.65 2.69
C LEU A 296 -2.42 2.86 1.91
N GLY A 297 -3.12 3.56 1.01
CA GLY A 297 -3.98 2.94 0.01
C GLY A 297 -5.23 2.26 0.57
N CYS A 298 -5.44 2.30 1.88
CA CYS A 298 -6.55 1.66 2.54
C CYS A 298 -7.86 2.44 2.41
N LEU A 299 -8.96 1.74 2.67
CA LEU A 299 -10.21 2.39 3.08
C LEU A 299 -10.00 3.17 4.39
N PRO A 300 -10.89 4.12 4.72
CA PRO A 300 -10.76 4.94 5.91
C PRO A 300 -10.59 4.13 7.18
N TYR A 301 -9.69 4.54 8.05
CA TYR A 301 -9.44 3.87 9.34
C TYR A 301 -8.98 4.85 10.41
N ARG A 302 -9.00 4.42 11.68
CA ARG A 302 -8.42 5.17 12.80
C ARG A 302 -7.38 4.36 13.58
N LEU A 303 -6.46 5.07 14.21
CA LEU A 303 -5.42 4.52 15.09
C LEU A 303 -5.16 5.47 16.26
N SER A 304 -5.17 4.95 17.49
CA SER A 304 -4.78 5.71 18.69
C SER A 304 -3.25 5.72 18.82
N LYS A 305 -2.63 6.88 18.63
CA LYS A 305 -1.17 7.05 18.60
C LYS A 305 -0.80 8.53 18.72
N SER A 306 0.31 8.84 19.39
CA SER A 306 0.80 10.23 19.51
C SER A 306 1.16 10.85 18.16
N LEU A 307 1.22 12.18 18.10
CA LEU A 307 1.64 12.90 16.89
C LEU A 307 3.10 12.56 16.50
N GLU A 308 4.00 12.40 17.46
CA GLU A 308 5.42 12.08 17.22
C GLU A 308 5.59 10.68 16.61
N GLU A 309 4.92 9.68 17.17
CA GLU A 309 4.96 8.32 16.65
C GLU A 309 4.33 8.25 15.26
N GLY A 310 3.22 8.95 15.02
CA GLY A 310 2.58 8.96 13.71
C GLY A 310 3.44 9.65 12.65
N LEU A 311 4.11 10.76 12.97
CA LEU A 311 5.06 11.40 12.05
C LEU A 311 6.28 10.51 11.75
N THR A 312 6.68 9.67 12.70
CA THR A 312 7.72 8.67 12.49
C THR A 312 7.27 7.59 11.49
N ASP A 313 6.03 7.11 11.61
CA ASP A 313 5.44 6.20 10.62
C ASP A 313 5.38 6.86 9.23
N LEU A 314 4.89 8.10 9.15
CA LEU A 314 4.79 8.82 7.87
C LEU A 314 6.16 9.05 7.22
N LYS A 315 7.20 9.27 8.03
CA LYS A 315 8.58 9.35 7.52
C LYS A 315 9.04 8.02 6.92
N GLN A 316 8.73 6.89 7.54
CA GLN A 316 9.04 5.57 6.98
C GLN A 316 8.28 5.36 5.66
N LEU A 317 6.99 5.69 5.62
CA LEU A 317 6.17 5.58 4.40
C LEU A 317 6.69 6.45 3.24
N MET A 318 7.32 7.60 3.53
CA MET A 318 7.91 8.48 2.51
C MET A 318 9.11 7.85 1.80
N GLU A 319 9.81 6.92 2.46
CA GLU A 319 10.96 6.19 1.90
C GLU A 319 10.51 5.05 0.97
N GLU A 320 9.23 4.68 0.99
CA GLU A 320 8.63 3.69 0.09
C GLU A 320 8.31 4.29 -1.29
N GLU A 321 8.27 3.44 -2.34
CA GLU A 321 8.02 3.91 -3.70
C GLU A 321 6.56 4.36 -3.91
N TYR A 322 6.36 5.58 -4.45
CA TYR A 322 5.05 6.08 -4.93
C TYR A 322 3.90 6.16 -3.91
N THR A 323 4.17 6.63 -2.70
CA THR A 323 3.26 6.64 -1.55
C THR A 323 2.60 7.99 -1.19
N GLN A 324 1.51 8.40 -1.86
CA GLN A 324 0.72 9.56 -1.39
C GLN A 324 -0.45 9.13 -0.49
N GLY A 325 -0.62 9.83 0.63
CA GLY A 325 -1.73 9.64 1.55
C GLY A 325 -2.12 10.95 2.24
N VAL A 326 -3.35 10.97 2.76
CA VAL A 326 -3.89 12.07 3.57
C VAL A 326 -4.46 11.49 4.85
N TRP A 327 -3.99 12.03 5.96
CA TRP A 327 -4.46 11.70 7.30
C TRP A 327 -4.95 12.95 7.99
N VAL A 328 -5.74 12.75 9.04
CA VAL A 328 -6.16 13.79 9.96
C VAL A 328 -5.78 13.34 11.36
N PHE A 329 -5.00 14.14 12.08
CA PHE A 329 -4.68 13.90 13.47
C PHE A 329 -5.60 14.74 14.36
N ASP A 330 -6.33 14.08 15.23
CA ASP A 330 -7.11 14.70 16.29
C ASP A 330 -6.28 14.79 17.57
N GLN A 331 -5.91 16.02 17.93
CA GLN A 331 -5.08 16.31 19.10
C GLN A 331 -5.75 15.93 20.42
N GLN A 332 -7.07 16.05 20.54
CA GLN A 332 -7.76 15.82 21.82
C GLN A 332 -7.86 14.34 22.17
N SER A 333 -8.03 13.49 21.16
CA SER A 333 -8.17 12.04 21.31
C SER A 333 -6.88 11.27 21.02
N GLU A 334 -5.79 11.96 20.66
CA GLU A 334 -4.55 11.37 20.14
C GLU A 334 -4.82 10.29 19.09
N THR A 335 -5.70 10.61 18.14
CA THR A 335 -6.17 9.65 17.15
C THR A 335 -5.84 10.13 15.75
N TRP A 336 -5.21 9.25 14.97
CA TRP A 336 -5.01 9.41 13.54
C TRP A 336 -6.17 8.82 12.77
N TYR A 337 -6.69 9.57 11.81
CA TYR A 337 -7.72 9.16 10.87
C TYR A 337 -7.12 9.15 9.47
N SER A 338 -7.04 7.99 8.82
CA SER A 338 -6.70 7.93 7.40
C SER A 338 -7.92 8.27 6.58
N MET A 339 -7.81 9.28 5.72
CA MET A 339 -8.87 9.63 4.76
C MET A 339 -8.90 8.66 3.58
N GLY A 340 -8.05 7.63 3.62
CA GLY A 340 -7.85 6.69 2.53
C GLY A 340 -7.41 7.40 1.25
N GLY A 341 -7.88 6.86 0.13
CA GLY A 341 -7.64 7.40 -1.20
C GLY A 341 -6.65 6.57 -2.01
N ARG A 342 -6.39 7.03 -3.24
CA ARG A 342 -5.63 6.26 -4.23
C ARG A 342 -4.57 7.11 -4.88
N THR A 343 -3.35 6.61 -4.93
CA THR A 343 -2.30 7.23 -5.73
C THR A 343 -2.44 6.76 -7.19
N GLN A 344 -2.77 7.68 -8.10
CA GLN A 344 -2.68 7.46 -9.54
C GLN A 344 -1.36 8.01 -10.07
N ASN A 345 -0.54 7.11 -10.62
CA ASN A 345 0.69 7.47 -11.31
C ASN A 345 0.44 7.63 -12.81
N SER A 346 0.91 8.73 -13.37
CA SER A 346 0.93 8.99 -14.82
C SER A 346 2.26 9.64 -15.21
N MET A 347 2.65 9.57 -16.48
CA MET A 347 3.83 10.28 -16.96
C MET A 347 3.71 11.76 -16.58
N ASN A 348 4.62 12.23 -15.72
CA ASN A 348 4.72 13.60 -15.19
C ASN A 348 3.68 14.02 -14.13
N ARG A 349 2.93 13.10 -13.53
CA ARG A 349 2.01 13.45 -12.43
C ARG A 349 1.69 12.27 -11.53
N VAL A 350 1.80 12.51 -10.22
CA VAL A 350 1.17 11.70 -9.17
C VAL A 350 -0.08 12.44 -8.70
N ARG A 351 -1.23 11.75 -8.70
CA ARG A 351 -2.50 12.30 -8.22
C ARG A 351 -3.03 11.43 -7.09
N HIS A 352 -3.23 12.01 -5.91
CA HIS A 352 -4.07 11.41 -4.88
C HIS A 352 -5.55 11.63 -5.21
N GLU A 353 -6.30 10.55 -5.38
CA GLU A 353 -7.76 10.56 -5.37
C GLU A 353 -8.22 10.44 -3.93
N PHE A 354 -8.91 11.46 -3.44
CA PHE A 354 -9.46 11.51 -2.09
C PHE A 354 -10.95 11.83 -2.18
N TYR A 355 -11.74 11.27 -1.26
CA TYR A 355 -13.16 11.55 -1.11
C TYR A 355 -13.37 12.32 0.19
N PRO A 356 -14.01 13.51 0.19
CA PRO A 356 -14.16 14.33 1.38
C PRO A 356 -15.08 13.68 2.41
N TYR A 357 -14.60 13.63 3.66
CA TYR A 357 -15.37 13.22 4.84
C TYR A 357 -15.78 14.45 5.65
N ASP A 358 -16.89 14.35 6.37
CA ASP A 358 -17.33 15.40 7.29
C ASP A 358 -16.46 15.41 8.55
N ILE A 359 -15.47 16.31 8.56
CA ILE A 359 -14.54 16.52 9.67
C ILE A 359 -15.15 17.34 10.83
N SER A 360 -16.40 17.78 10.75
CA SER A 360 -17.06 18.55 11.82
C SER A 360 -17.14 17.79 13.15
N SER A 361 -17.15 16.46 13.06
CA SER A 361 -17.28 15.54 14.18
C SER A 361 -15.93 15.30 14.92
N LEU A 362 -14.81 15.70 14.31
CA LEU A 362 -13.49 15.72 14.96
C LEU A 362 -13.41 16.89 15.96
N SER A 363 -12.31 16.97 16.72
CA SER A 363 -12.09 18.07 17.67
C SER A 363 -12.09 19.46 17.01
N SER A 364 -11.92 20.50 17.83
CA SER A 364 -11.88 21.88 17.35
C SER A 364 -10.71 22.20 16.43
N THR A 365 -9.62 21.41 16.44
CA THR A 365 -8.35 21.73 15.76
C THR A 365 -7.71 20.49 15.11
N PRO A 366 -8.39 19.85 14.12
CA PRO A 366 -7.79 18.72 13.42
C PRO A 366 -6.60 19.16 12.57
N ILE A 367 -5.54 18.36 12.58
CA ILE A 367 -4.35 18.57 11.76
C ILE A 367 -4.43 17.65 10.55
N ILE A 368 -4.52 18.21 9.35
CA ILE A 368 -4.45 17.43 8.11
C ILE A 368 -2.99 17.18 7.77
N VAL A 369 -2.60 15.94 7.57
CA VAL A 369 -1.24 15.55 7.26
C VAL A 369 -1.20 14.88 5.90
N LYS A 370 -0.27 15.30 5.05
CA LYS A 370 0.01 14.72 3.73
C LYS A 370 1.46 14.28 3.65
N THR A 371 1.71 13.17 2.95
CA THR A 371 3.06 12.72 2.60
C THR A 371 3.39 12.98 1.13
N ASN A 372 4.61 13.43 0.85
CA ASN A 372 5.21 13.55 -0.48
C ASN A 372 6.45 12.63 -0.56
N PRO A 373 6.36 11.49 -1.27
CA PRO A 373 7.45 10.50 -1.36
C PRO A 373 8.71 11.05 -2.01
N GLU A 374 9.87 10.56 -1.58
CA GLU A 374 11.16 10.98 -2.16
C GLU A 374 11.26 10.63 -3.64
N GLN A 375 10.76 9.45 -4.04
CA GLN A 375 10.78 9.04 -5.44
C GLN A 375 9.78 9.81 -6.31
N SER A 376 8.73 10.41 -5.72
CA SER A 376 7.78 11.24 -6.47
C SER A 376 8.34 12.61 -6.82
N GLU A 377 9.44 13.02 -6.20
CA GLU A 377 10.09 14.31 -6.46
C GLU A 377 10.56 14.43 -7.91
N ILE A 378 11.01 13.34 -8.53
CA ILE A 378 11.45 13.34 -9.93
C ILE A 378 10.32 13.70 -10.91
N LEU A 379 9.07 13.41 -10.54
CA LEU A 379 7.89 13.71 -11.36
C LEU A 379 7.43 15.16 -11.21
N ILE A 380 7.88 15.85 -10.15
CA ILE A 380 7.58 17.25 -9.85
C ILE A 380 8.74 18.17 -10.28
N ALA A 381 9.89 17.57 -10.63
CA ALA A 381 11.06 18.30 -11.06
C ALA A 381 10.75 19.18 -12.28
N PRO A 382 11.17 20.46 -12.26
CA PRO A 382 11.07 21.30 -13.44
C PRO A 382 11.90 20.71 -14.58
N ASP A 383 11.38 20.73 -15.81
CA ASP A 383 12.10 20.18 -16.97
C ASP A 383 13.48 20.83 -17.08
N ARG A 384 14.52 20.01 -16.89
CA ARG A 384 15.92 20.41 -16.92
C ARG A 384 16.31 21.20 -18.16
N ARG A 385 15.66 20.96 -19.31
CA ARG A 385 15.92 21.65 -20.58
C ARG A 385 15.37 23.08 -20.61
N ASN A 386 14.38 23.35 -19.78
CA ASN A 386 13.75 24.66 -19.64
C ASN A 386 14.33 25.46 -18.48
N LEU A 387 15.28 24.90 -17.74
CA LEU A 387 16.01 25.59 -16.68
C LEU A 387 17.21 26.34 -17.26
N GLU A 388 17.26 27.64 -17.00
CA GLU A 388 18.43 28.48 -17.33
C GLU A 388 19.70 27.98 -16.62
N PHE A 389 19.56 27.40 -15.41
CA PHE A 389 20.65 26.75 -14.66
C PHE A 389 20.24 25.36 -14.16
N PRO A 390 20.50 24.29 -14.95
CA PRO A 390 20.17 22.91 -14.60
C PRO A 390 20.73 22.41 -13.26
N LYS A 391 21.75 23.09 -12.72
CA LYS A 391 22.42 22.71 -11.47
C LYS A 391 21.56 22.91 -10.22
N LEU A 392 20.52 23.75 -10.27
CA LEU A 392 19.61 23.96 -9.14
C LEU A 392 18.38 23.04 -9.18
N GLU A 393 18.24 22.19 -10.19
CA GLU A 393 17.07 21.31 -10.39
C GLU A 393 16.65 20.61 -9.10
N LYS A 394 17.55 19.88 -8.44
CA LYS A 394 17.24 19.16 -7.20
C LYS A 394 16.77 20.08 -6.05
N ARG A 395 17.34 21.27 -5.92
CA ARG A 395 16.96 22.26 -4.89
C ARG A 395 15.57 22.83 -5.17
N LEU A 396 15.31 23.18 -6.42
CA LEU A 396 14.01 23.67 -6.87
C LEU A 396 12.93 22.60 -6.71
N THR A 397 13.23 21.35 -7.06
CA THR A 397 12.36 20.20 -6.80
C THR A 397 12.02 20.09 -5.32
N GLY A 398 13.03 20.13 -4.43
CA GLY A 398 12.81 20.08 -2.97
C GLY A 398 11.93 21.22 -2.45
N PHE A 399 12.09 22.44 -2.96
CA PHE A 399 11.20 23.56 -2.63
C PHE A 399 9.76 23.30 -3.12
N LEU A 400 9.59 22.86 -4.36
CA LEU A 400 8.28 22.61 -4.94
C LEU A 400 7.53 21.49 -4.20
N THR A 401 8.24 20.45 -3.76
CA THR A 401 7.70 19.29 -3.04
C THR A 401 7.42 19.59 -1.57
N ALA A 402 8.23 20.42 -0.90
CA ALA A 402 7.99 20.79 0.49
C ALA A 402 6.82 21.77 0.66
N MET A 403 6.51 22.60 -0.34
CA MET A 403 5.53 23.69 -0.21
C MET A 403 4.11 23.29 -0.65
N PRO A 404 3.05 23.89 -0.06
CA PRO A 404 1.66 23.64 -0.47
C PRO A 404 1.44 23.83 -1.96
N SER A 405 0.67 22.95 -2.57
CA SER A 405 0.24 22.99 -3.96
C SER A 405 -1.21 23.44 -4.06
N GLY A 406 -1.65 23.83 -5.27
CA GLY A 406 -3.06 24.15 -5.49
C GLY A 406 -4.00 23.00 -5.15
N ALA A 407 -3.53 21.75 -5.27
CA ALA A 407 -4.29 20.58 -4.87
C ALA A 407 -4.47 20.49 -3.35
N ASP A 408 -3.48 20.93 -2.57
CA ASP A 408 -3.56 20.94 -1.11
C ASP A 408 -4.60 21.96 -0.64
N LEU A 409 -4.63 23.14 -1.28
CA LEU A 409 -5.66 24.16 -1.03
C LEU A 409 -7.06 23.70 -1.46
N GLY A 410 -7.16 23.04 -2.63
CA GLY A 410 -8.41 22.47 -3.10
C GLY A 410 -8.95 21.39 -2.15
N MET A 411 -8.09 20.52 -1.62
CA MET A 411 -8.46 19.51 -0.63
C MET A 411 -9.03 20.16 0.64
N ILE A 412 -8.37 21.21 1.16
CA ILE A 412 -8.86 21.94 2.33
C ILE A 412 -10.25 22.55 2.04
N ALA A 413 -10.44 23.17 0.87
CA ALA A 413 -11.72 23.74 0.48
C ALA A 413 -12.82 22.67 0.38
N GLU A 414 -12.54 21.50 -0.20
CA GLU A 414 -13.49 20.39 -0.28
C GLU A 414 -13.86 19.85 1.10
N LEU A 415 -12.91 19.76 2.03
CA LEU A 415 -13.18 19.35 3.42
C LEU A 415 -14.00 20.38 4.19
N GLN A 416 -13.70 21.67 4.03
CA GLN A 416 -14.49 22.74 4.62
C GLN A 416 -15.93 22.76 4.09
N LYS A 417 -16.12 22.49 2.80
CA LYS A 417 -17.44 22.39 2.16
C LYS A 417 -18.24 21.17 2.63
N ALA A 418 -17.57 20.06 2.89
CA ALA A 418 -18.20 18.85 3.42
C ALA A 418 -18.53 18.96 4.92
N SER A 419 -17.89 19.89 5.64
CA SER A 419 -18.07 20.06 7.08
C SER A 419 -19.37 20.79 7.43
N THR A 420 -20.14 20.26 8.37
CA THR A 420 -21.39 20.90 8.86
C THR A 420 -21.16 22.13 9.74
N ARG A 421 -19.92 22.33 10.24
CA ARG A 421 -19.49 23.51 11.00
C ARG A 421 -18.17 24.05 10.50
N LYS A 422 -17.83 25.29 10.87
CA LYS A 422 -16.49 25.83 10.63
C LYS A 422 -15.44 25.07 11.46
N VAL A 423 -14.41 24.56 10.81
CA VAL A 423 -13.30 23.84 11.41
C VAL A 423 -12.00 24.55 10.99
N PRO A 424 -11.22 25.12 11.93
CA PRO A 424 -9.90 25.64 11.62
C PRO A 424 -8.97 24.47 11.28
N ILE A 425 -8.40 24.50 10.08
CA ILE A 425 -7.57 23.42 9.55
C ILE A 425 -6.12 23.88 9.53
N THR A 426 -5.26 23.11 10.21
CA THR A 426 -3.80 23.19 10.03
C THR A 426 -3.37 22.05 9.12
N GLY A 427 -2.61 22.36 8.07
CA GLY A 427 -2.02 21.39 7.17
C GLY A 427 -0.56 21.10 7.50
N LEU A 428 -0.14 19.85 7.41
CA LEU A 428 1.24 19.38 7.48
C LEU A 428 1.61 18.67 6.18
N ILE A 429 2.77 18.99 5.62
CA ILE A 429 3.36 18.30 4.48
C ILE A 429 4.66 17.66 4.95
N VAL A 430 4.70 16.33 4.90
CA VAL A 430 5.89 15.53 5.20
C VAL A 430 6.60 15.23 3.87
N SER A 431 7.87 15.63 3.75
CA SER A 431 8.68 15.50 2.52
C SER A 431 10.14 15.19 2.83
N SER A 432 10.93 14.86 1.80
CA SER A 432 12.37 14.59 1.94
C SER A 432 13.16 15.75 2.55
N GLN A 433 12.61 16.97 2.49
CA GLN A 433 13.21 18.18 3.04
C GLN A 433 12.87 18.36 4.53
N GLY A 434 11.73 17.84 5.00
CA GLY A 434 11.23 18.03 6.35
C GLY A 434 9.70 18.12 6.42
N VAL A 435 9.21 18.81 7.46
CA VAL A 435 7.79 19.04 7.75
C VAL A 435 7.45 20.51 7.49
N THR A 436 6.53 20.76 6.57
CA THR A 436 5.94 22.08 6.35
C THR A 436 4.60 22.16 7.04
N GLU A 437 4.44 23.11 7.96
CA GLU A 437 3.16 23.44 8.56
C GLU A 437 2.56 24.64 7.83
N PHE A 438 1.27 24.59 7.51
CA PHE A 438 0.59 25.70 6.86
C PHE A 438 -0.85 25.86 7.31
N SER A 439 -1.32 27.10 7.32
CA SER A 439 -2.73 27.43 7.50
C SER A 439 -3.20 28.36 6.37
N VAL A 440 -4.50 28.33 6.12
CA VAL A 440 -5.16 29.08 5.06
C VAL A 440 -6.12 30.12 5.65
N PRO A 441 -6.43 31.21 4.93
CA PRO A 441 -7.45 32.15 5.35
C PRO A 441 -8.80 31.47 5.56
N ASP A 442 -9.59 31.99 6.50
CA ASP A 442 -10.95 31.50 6.77
C ASP A 442 -11.93 31.73 5.59
N ASP A 443 -11.57 32.60 4.66
CA ASP A 443 -12.39 32.94 3.50
C ASP A 443 -12.17 31.91 2.38
N ALA A 444 -13.15 31.03 2.19
CA ALA A 444 -13.12 30.00 1.15
C ALA A 444 -13.00 30.58 -0.28
N SER A 445 -13.46 31.82 -0.51
CA SER A 445 -13.33 32.46 -1.83
C SER A 445 -11.88 32.82 -2.14
N VAL A 446 -11.11 33.25 -1.14
CA VAL A 446 -9.67 33.52 -1.25
C VAL A 446 -8.89 32.23 -1.53
N ILE A 447 -9.25 31.12 -0.86
CA ILE A 447 -8.63 29.81 -1.11
C ILE A 447 -8.91 29.37 -2.55
N ALA A 448 -10.16 29.49 -3.02
CA ALA A 448 -10.58 29.10 -4.35
C ALA A 448 -9.90 29.92 -5.46
N GLU A 449 -9.62 31.21 -5.21
CA GLU A 449 -8.89 32.07 -6.13
C GLU A 449 -7.38 31.73 -6.19
N ILE A 450 -6.76 31.44 -5.05
CA ILE A 450 -5.31 31.20 -4.97
C ILE A 450 -4.93 29.78 -5.41
N ALA A 451 -5.77 28.77 -5.15
CA ALA A 451 -5.50 27.37 -5.51
C ALA A 451 -5.03 27.17 -6.97
N PRO A 452 -5.75 27.65 -8.01
CA PRO A 452 -5.31 27.50 -9.41
C PRO A 452 -4.05 28.32 -9.72
N ASN A 453 -3.83 29.44 -9.03
CA ASN A 453 -2.75 30.39 -9.29
C ASN A 453 -1.45 30.04 -8.57
N LEU A 454 -1.49 29.18 -7.54
CA LEU A 454 -0.33 28.89 -6.69
C LEU A 454 0.86 28.32 -7.47
N ARG A 455 0.62 27.59 -8.56
CA ARG A 455 1.69 27.14 -9.47
C ARG A 455 2.40 28.33 -10.14
N GLY A 456 1.64 29.32 -10.59
CA GLY A 456 2.17 30.55 -11.18
C GLY A 456 2.96 31.37 -10.15
N ILE A 457 2.43 31.49 -8.94
CA ILE A 457 3.11 32.19 -7.82
C ILE A 457 4.45 31.51 -7.50
N LYS A 458 4.48 30.17 -7.37
CA LYS A 458 5.74 29.43 -7.20
C LYS A 458 6.70 29.65 -8.38
N GLY A 459 6.19 29.69 -9.61
CA GLY A 459 6.97 30.01 -10.81
C GLY A 459 7.59 31.41 -10.74
N GLN A 460 6.85 32.40 -10.24
CA GLN A 460 7.35 33.75 -10.01
C GLN A 460 8.49 33.76 -9.00
N VAL A 461 8.34 33.09 -7.84
CA VAL A 461 9.42 32.96 -6.84
C VAL A 461 10.70 32.38 -7.45
N ILE A 462 10.57 31.37 -8.31
CA ILE A 462 11.70 30.75 -9.01
C ILE A 462 12.32 31.73 -10.02
N SER A 463 11.50 32.48 -10.76
CA SER A 463 11.99 33.46 -11.74
C SER A 463 12.70 34.66 -11.10
N GLU A 464 12.32 35.04 -9.87
CA GLU A 464 12.92 36.14 -9.10
C GLU A 464 14.12 35.69 -8.24
N LEU A 465 14.55 34.44 -8.38
CA LEU A 465 15.71 33.91 -7.67
C LEU A 465 17.00 34.45 -8.30
N ASP A 466 17.85 35.11 -7.51
CA ASP A 466 19.26 35.30 -7.89
C ASP A 466 19.97 33.94 -7.81
N GLN A 467 20.03 33.27 -8.96
CA GLN A 467 20.50 31.89 -9.06
C GLN A 467 22.02 31.79 -8.81
N ALA A 468 22.80 32.82 -9.17
CA ALA A 468 24.23 32.85 -8.93
C ALA A 468 24.53 32.95 -7.43
N ASN A 469 23.79 33.80 -6.73
CA ASN A 469 23.87 33.86 -5.27
C ASN A 469 23.40 32.54 -4.63
N ALA A 470 22.28 31.98 -5.09
CA ALA A 470 21.74 30.75 -4.54
C ALA A 470 22.70 29.56 -4.68
N VAL A 471 23.38 29.41 -5.82
CA VAL A 471 24.41 28.38 -6.02
C VAL A 471 25.59 28.58 -5.07
N ARG A 472 26.02 29.83 -4.87
CA ARG A 472 27.13 30.15 -3.97
C ARG A 472 26.79 29.86 -2.50
N GLU A 473 25.57 30.19 -2.10
CA GLU A 473 25.11 30.12 -0.70
C GLU A 473 24.66 28.71 -0.30
N PHE A 474 23.92 28.03 -1.18
CA PHE A 474 23.29 26.74 -0.86
C PHE A 474 23.90 25.55 -1.62
N GLY A 475 24.81 25.78 -2.56
CA GLY A 475 25.36 24.74 -3.42
C GLY A 475 24.33 24.17 -4.42
N THR A 476 24.71 23.10 -5.12
CA THR A 476 23.92 22.55 -6.23
C THR A 476 23.33 21.16 -5.96
N ASN A 477 23.79 20.46 -4.92
CA ASN A 477 23.49 19.03 -4.73
C ASN A 477 22.83 18.76 -3.37
N GLY A 478 22.00 17.70 -3.31
CA GLY A 478 21.39 17.18 -2.08
C GLY A 478 20.11 17.88 -1.64
N ASN A 479 19.65 17.56 -0.42
CA ASN A 479 18.54 18.24 0.27
C ASN A 479 19.07 19.45 1.04
N SER A 480 18.34 20.56 1.07
CA SER A 480 18.73 21.77 1.82
C SER A 480 17.50 22.40 2.43
N PRO A 481 17.23 22.07 3.69
CA PRO A 481 16.25 22.75 4.52
C PRO A 481 16.38 24.29 4.47
N GLU A 482 17.60 24.81 4.39
CA GLU A 482 17.91 26.23 4.36
C GLU A 482 17.46 26.90 3.06
N PHE A 483 17.71 26.26 1.91
CA PHE A 483 17.21 26.73 0.62
C PHE A 483 15.67 26.75 0.60
N VAL A 484 15.03 25.72 1.14
CA VAL A 484 13.56 25.65 1.24
C VAL A 484 13.02 26.78 2.12
N ARG A 485 13.65 27.07 3.27
CA ARG A 485 13.27 28.20 4.14
C ARG A 485 13.39 29.54 3.42
N PHE A 486 14.51 29.76 2.73
CA PHE A 486 14.74 30.98 1.95
C PHE A 486 13.65 31.20 0.88
N MET A 487 13.33 30.15 0.12
CA MET A 487 12.30 30.23 -0.93
C MET A 487 10.87 30.35 -0.36
N LYS A 488 10.59 29.71 0.78
CA LYS A 488 9.31 29.80 1.50
C LYS A 488 9.00 31.26 1.89
N ASP A 489 9.98 32.01 2.41
CA ASP A 489 9.75 33.39 2.84
C ASP A 489 9.35 34.29 1.66
N LYS A 490 9.97 34.08 0.49
CA LYS A 490 9.54 34.74 -0.75
C LYS A 490 8.13 34.33 -1.15
N LEU A 491 7.80 33.03 -1.09
CA LEU A 491 6.46 32.55 -1.39
C LEU A 491 5.39 33.23 -0.52
N ILE A 492 5.62 33.31 0.80
CA ILE A 492 4.69 33.97 1.73
C ILE A 492 4.47 35.44 1.36
N SER A 493 5.51 36.15 0.92
CA SER A 493 5.41 37.56 0.53
C SER A 493 4.51 37.82 -0.68
N LEU A 494 4.25 36.79 -1.50
CA LEU A 494 3.39 36.84 -2.67
C LEU A 494 1.97 36.28 -2.40
N LEU A 495 1.74 35.70 -1.22
CA LEU A 495 0.43 35.19 -0.84
C LEU A 495 -0.43 36.28 -0.17
N PRO A 496 -1.77 36.21 -0.32
CA PRO A 496 -2.66 37.12 0.40
C PRO A 496 -2.49 37.03 1.94
N PRO A 497 -2.93 38.06 2.68
CA PRO A 497 -2.98 37.99 4.13
C PRO A 497 -3.77 36.78 4.63
N GLY A 498 -3.29 36.15 5.71
CA GLY A 498 -3.93 34.99 6.34
C GLY A 498 -3.34 33.64 5.96
N PHE A 499 -2.48 33.56 4.94
CA PHE A 499 -1.64 32.38 4.72
C PHE A 499 -0.46 32.39 5.69
N VAL A 500 -0.28 31.28 6.42
CA VAL A 500 0.90 31.07 7.27
C VAL A 500 1.61 29.81 6.78
N ILE A 501 2.93 29.88 6.60
CA ILE A 501 3.75 28.72 6.25
C ILE A 501 4.99 28.70 7.14
N ALA A 502 5.18 27.60 7.87
CA ALA A 502 6.36 27.30 8.66
C ALA A 502 7.04 26.04 8.13
N PHE A 503 8.36 25.96 8.25
CA PHE A 503 9.13 24.81 7.76
C PHE A 503 10.17 24.35 8.78
N HIS A 504 10.11 23.06 9.09
CA HIS A 504 10.88 22.41 10.12
C HIS A 504 11.62 21.21 9.54
N THR A 505 12.87 21.00 9.98
CA THR A 505 13.47 19.67 9.82
C THR A 505 12.72 18.69 10.72
N PHE A 506 12.77 17.38 10.45
CA PHE A 506 12.14 16.37 11.33
C PHE A 506 12.56 16.53 12.80
N LYS A 507 13.87 16.67 13.05
CA LYS A 507 14.40 16.95 14.40
C LYS A 507 13.90 18.29 14.96
N GLY A 508 13.82 19.32 14.12
CA GLY A 508 13.31 20.63 14.51
C GLY A 508 11.83 20.62 14.89
N TYR A 509 11.02 19.80 14.20
CA TYR A 509 9.61 19.63 14.49
C TYR A 509 9.38 18.85 15.78
N GLY A 510 10.12 17.76 16.02
CA GLY A 510 10.07 17.04 17.30
C GLY A 510 10.37 17.95 18.51
N ASN A 511 11.41 18.79 18.40
CA ASN A 511 11.73 19.78 19.44
C ASN A 511 10.64 20.86 19.61
N TYR A 512 9.92 21.19 18.55
CA TYR A 512 8.80 22.14 18.60
C TYR A 512 7.60 21.55 19.35
N LEU A 513 7.25 20.30 19.04
CA LEU A 513 6.18 19.57 19.73
C LEU A 513 6.47 19.41 21.24
N GLN A 514 7.70 19.05 21.61
CA GLN A 514 8.10 18.94 23.02
C GLN A 514 7.91 20.25 23.77
N ARG A 515 8.30 21.38 23.19
CA ARG A 515 8.11 22.71 23.80
C ARG A 515 6.63 23.10 23.94
N GLN A 516 5.76 22.64 23.04
CA GLN A 516 4.32 22.87 23.16
C GLN A 516 3.66 21.98 24.22
N SER A 517 4.24 20.80 24.51
CA SER A 517 3.75 19.88 25.54
C SER A 517 4.16 20.25 26.97
N GLU A 518 5.16 21.13 27.13
CA GLU A 518 5.56 21.64 28.45
C GLU A 518 4.53 22.68 28.93
N PRO A 519 3.93 22.50 30.12
CA PRO A 519 2.95 23.44 30.65
C PRO A 519 3.64 24.75 31.04
N GLY A 520 3.58 25.73 30.16
CA GLY A 520 3.85 27.13 30.47
C GLY A 520 4.85 27.78 29.53
N PHE A 521 4.41 28.16 28.34
CA PHE A 521 4.81 29.41 27.69
C PHE A 521 3.73 29.76 26.64
N THR A 522 2.63 30.36 27.09
CA THR A 522 1.85 31.25 26.22
C THR A 522 2.75 32.43 25.85
N ALA A 523 2.86 32.70 24.54
CA ALA A 523 3.57 33.83 23.96
C ALA A 523 3.06 35.18 24.48
#